data_AF-A0A9P4PI02-F1
#
_entry.id   AF-A0A9P4PI02-F1
#
_cell.length_a   1.000
_cell.length_b   1.000
_cell.length_c   1.000
_cell.angle_alpha   90.00
_cell.angle_beta   90.00
_cell.angle_gamma   90.00
#
_symmetry.space_group_name_H-M   'P 1'
#
loop_
_entity.id
_entity.type
_entity.pdbx_description
1 polymer ?
#
loop_
_entity_poly.entity_id
_entity_poly.type
_entity_poly.pdbx_seq_one_letter_code
_entity_poly.pdbx_strand_id
1 'polypeptide(L)'
;MWKHLFTANFALALATPQLYRRDPVQCPIIFDGRVSQNSTPVSFNIADVSPYSTQYVKGENLTWSQIIFLPNTTTSRFDTLGVHRSLEVTINDHSLFRSGQRLQYGFRRAGLLLKDDKNAAGADAADQGVVTFHWSVRQDVSKPMNLSHEYMNVWHEKADYSGNQFTFVGGVVLPVDAAPAIDAPEEKNAWRIQNAKNEFLFRTPIRNDAWQNFAVQLDYTNK
;
A
#
# COMPACT_ATOMS: atom_id res chain seq x y z
N MET A 1 -37.69 45.39 -43.49
CA MET A 1 -37.41 44.09 -42.84
C MET A 1 -35.90 43.85 -42.91
N TRP A 2 -35.13 44.41 -41.98
CA TRP A 2 -33.67 44.39 -42.02
C TRP A 2 -33.16 43.30 -41.08
N LYS A 3 -32.45 42.31 -41.61
CA LYS A 3 -31.84 41.22 -40.85
C LYS A 3 -30.48 41.69 -40.33
N HIS A 4 -30.34 41.82 -39.01
CA HIS A 4 -29.04 41.98 -38.36
C HIS A 4 -28.36 40.61 -38.26
N LEU A 5 -27.20 40.45 -38.91
CA LEU A 5 -26.28 39.34 -38.62
C LEU A 5 -25.51 39.66 -37.34
N PHE A 6 -25.66 38.83 -36.33
CA PHE A 6 -24.74 38.78 -35.18
C PHE A 6 -23.54 37.90 -35.55
N THR A 7 -22.36 38.50 -35.64
CA THR A 7 -21.08 37.76 -35.67
C THR A 7 -20.66 37.43 -34.25
N ALA A 8 -20.71 36.14 -33.89
CA ALA A 8 -20.15 35.64 -32.64
C ALA A 8 -18.62 35.53 -32.74
N ASN A 9 -17.89 36.28 -31.91
CA ASN A 9 -16.45 36.10 -31.76
C ASN A 9 -16.19 34.90 -30.86
N PHE A 10 -15.68 33.80 -31.45
CA PHE A 10 -15.12 32.69 -30.68
C PHE A 10 -13.70 33.07 -30.22
N ALA A 11 -13.54 33.34 -28.93
CA ALA A 11 -12.22 33.44 -28.31
C ALA A 11 -11.69 32.02 -28.06
N LEU A 12 -10.67 31.61 -28.80
CA LEU A 12 -9.88 30.42 -28.51
C LEU A 12 -9.00 30.70 -27.28
N ALA A 13 -9.38 30.14 -26.14
CA ALA A 13 -8.51 30.08 -24.97
C ALA A 13 -7.38 29.08 -25.26
N LEU A 14 -6.18 29.59 -25.55
CA LEU A 14 -4.97 28.77 -25.60
C LEU A 14 -4.63 28.35 -24.17
N ALA A 15 -4.78 27.05 -23.87
CA ALA A 15 -4.26 26.47 -22.65
C ALA A 15 -2.73 26.64 -22.66
N THR A 16 -2.21 27.49 -21.79
CA THR A 16 -0.78 27.59 -21.55
C THR A 16 -0.31 26.26 -20.97
N PRO A 17 0.69 25.59 -21.57
CA PRO A 17 1.27 24.41 -20.95
C PRO A 17 1.82 24.84 -19.59
N GLN A 18 1.25 24.29 -18.52
CA GLN A 18 1.85 24.41 -17.20
C GLN A 18 3.21 23.72 -17.28
N LEU A 19 4.26 24.53 -17.39
CA LEU A 19 5.62 24.09 -17.13
C LEU A 19 5.60 23.52 -15.70
N TYR A 20 5.64 22.19 -15.58
CA TYR A 20 5.85 21.53 -14.31
C TYR A 20 7.16 22.08 -13.74
N ARG A 21 7.06 23.01 -12.80
CA ARG A 21 8.19 23.48 -12.02
C ARG A 21 8.73 22.23 -11.33
N ARG A 22 9.90 21.74 -11.73
CA ARG A 22 10.60 20.71 -10.97
C ARG A 22 10.84 21.30 -9.59
N ASP A 23 10.17 20.75 -8.59
CA ASP A 23 10.46 21.06 -7.20
C ASP A 23 11.96 20.80 -6.97
N PRO A 24 12.71 21.72 -6.34
CA PRO A 24 14.13 21.50 -6.03
C PRO A 24 14.32 20.35 -5.03
N VAL A 25 13.26 19.94 -4.33
CA VAL A 25 13.26 18.78 -3.46
C VAL A 25 13.30 17.52 -4.34
N GLN A 26 14.51 16.98 -4.51
CA GLN A 26 14.69 15.59 -4.94
C GLN A 26 14.47 14.71 -3.70
N CYS A 27 13.37 13.95 -3.67
CA CYS A 27 13.20 12.87 -2.69
C CYS A 27 13.82 11.61 -3.31
N PRO A 28 15.07 11.24 -3.00
CA PRO A 28 15.66 10.02 -3.52
C PRO A 28 14.86 8.82 -3.04
N ILE A 29 14.76 7.80 -3.90
CA ILE A 29 14.21 6.50 -3.49
C ILE A 29 15.23 5.85 -2.57
N ILE A 30 14.84 5.66 -1.31
CA ILE A 30 15.68 5.00 -0.28
C ILE A 30 15.48 3.49 -0.26
N PHE A 31 14.25 3.03 -0.53
CA PHE A 31 13.90 1.65 -0.76
C PHE A 31 12.97 1.56 -1.97
N ASP A 32 13.24 0.63 -2.88
CA ASP A 32 12.40 0.38 -4.04
C ASP A 32 11.74 -0.99 -3.94
N GLY A 33 10.47 -0.99 -3.53
CA GLY A 33 9.64 -2.19 -3.48
C GLY A 33 8.98 -2.54 -4.81
N ARG A 34 9.17 -1.76 -5.89
CA ARG A 34 8.49 -2.02 -7.16
C ARG A 34 9.01 -3.30 -7.80
N VAL A 35 8.09 -4.10 -8.33
CA VAL A 35 8.42 -5.41 -8.88
C VAL A 35 8.80 -5.26 -10.35
N SER A 36 9.96 -5.78 -10.73
CA SER A 36 10.39 -5.83 -12.13
C SER A 36 9.37 -6.54 -13.02
N GLN A 37 9.18 -6.03 -14.24
CA GLN A 37 8.33 -6.64 -15.27
C GLN A 37 8.70 -8.11 -15.55
N ASN A 38 9.98 -8.47 -15.40
CA ASN A 38 10.51 -9.80 -15.65
C ASN A 38 10.40 -10.75 -14.44
N SER A 39 9.91 -10.26 -13.30
CA SER A 39 9.71 -11.10 -12.12
C SER A 39 8.67 -12.19 -12.38
N THR A 40 8.93 -13.35 -11.78
CA THR A 40 8.02 -14.49 -11.70
C THR A 40 7.68 -14.75 -10.23
N PRO A 41 6.64 -15.54 -9.89
CA PRO A 41 6.39 -15.90 -8.50
C PRO A 41 7.61 -16.54 -7.81
N VAL A 42 8.42 -17.31 -8.54
CA VAL A 42 9.65 -17.94 -8.03
C VAL A 42 10.72 -16.91 -7.66
N SER A 43 10.77 -15.77 -8.34
CA SER A 43 11.73 -14.69 -8.06
C SER A 43 11.68 -14.23 -6.59
N PHE A 44 10.50 -14.28 -5.96
CA PHE A 44 10.30 -13.88 -4.56
C PHE A 44 10.80 -14.89 -3.53
N ASN A 45 11.20 -16.09 -3.95
CA ASN A 45 11.88 -17.05 -3.08
C ASN A 45 13.41 -16.86 -3.08
N ILE A 46 13.95 -16.04 -3.99
CA ILE A 46 15.40 -15.90 -4.20
C ILE A 46 15.85 -14.57 -3.61
N ALA A 47 16.69 -14.62 -2.58
CA ALA A 47 17.10 -13.44 -1.81
C ALA A 47 17.77 -12.36 -2.68
N ASP A 48 18.57 -12.75 -3.68
CA ASP A 48 19.29 -11.80 -4.54
C ASP A 48 18.46 -11.23 -5.70
N VAL A 49 17.24 -11.73 -5.89
CA VAL A 49 16.34 -11.29 -6.96
C VAL A 49 15.12 -10.56 -6.41
N SER A 50 14.59 -11.02 -5.27
CA SER A 50 13.42 -10.44 -4.63
C SER A 50 13.72 -9.04 -4.08
N PRO A 51 12.87 -8.03 -4.33
CA PRO A 51 12.95 -6.74 -3.63
C PRO A 51 12.51 -6.86 -2.15
N TYR A 52 11.99 -8.03 -1.75
CA TYR A 52 11.48 -8.30 -0.42
C TYR A 52 12.23 -9.46 0.25
N SER A 53 12.20 -9.49 1.58
CA SER A 53 12.73 -10.60 2.38
C SER A 53 12.03 -11.92 2.04
N THR A 54 12.82 -12.99 1.89
CA THR A 54 12.29 -14.33 1.51
C THR A 54 11.84 -15.17 2.71
N GLN A 55 12.12 -14.72 3.93
CA GLN A 55 12.04 -15.56 5.13
C GLN A 55 10.84 -15.25 6.03
N TYR A 56 10.50 -13.97 6.19
CA TYR A 56 9.62 -13.55 7.27
C TYR A 56 8.16 -13.35 6.83
N VAL A 57 7.29 -13.27 7.85
CA VAL A 57 5.91 -12.79 7.78
C VAL A 57 5.00 -13.54 6.78
N LYS A 58 5.06 -14.87 6.78
CA LYS A 58 4.17 -15.73 5.97
C LYS A 58 3.82 -17.04 6.69
N GLY A 59 2.87 -17.78 6.13
CA GLY A 59 2.50 -19.11 6.64
C GLY A 59 3.70 -20.05 6.76
N GLU A 60 3.79 -20.82 7.85
CA GLU A 60 5.00 -21.61 8.19
C GLU A 60 5.45 -22.60 7.11
N ASN A 61 4.52 -23.13 6.33
CA ASN A 61 4.78 -24.11 5.27
C ASN A 61 4.55 -23.55 3.85
N LEU A 62 4.52 -22.23 3.71
CA LEU A 62 4.31 -21.56 2.42
C LEU A 62 5.59 -20.91 1.92
N THR A 63 5.81 -20.99 0.61
CA THR A 63 6.79 -20.19 -0.14
C THR A 63 6.14 -18.93 -0.68
N TRP A 64 6.92 -17.88 -0.96
CA TRP A 64 6.37 -16.68 -1.60
C TRP A 64 5.78 -16.97 -2.98
N SER A 65 6.36 -17.91 -3.73
CA SER A 65 5.78 -18.33 -5.02
C SER A 65 4.40 -18.98 -4.91
N GLN A 66 4.03 -19.53 -3.75
CA GLN A 66 2.68 -20.07 -3.51
C GLN A 66 1.68 -18.99 -3.08
N ILE A 67 2.17 -17.86 -2.56
CA ILE A 67 1.37 -16.75 -2.03
C ILE A 67 1.16 -15.67 -3.09
N ILE A 68 2.20 -15.41 -3.89
CA ILE A 68 2.23 -14.29 -4.83
C ILE A 68 1.61 -14.70 -6.15
N PHE A 69 0.61 -13.92 -6.54
CA PHE A 69 0.08 -13.91 -7.89
C PHE A 69 0.56 -12.65 -8.62
N LEU A 70 0.84 -12.74 -9.92
CA LEU A 70 1.28 -11.61 -10.72
C LEU A 70 0.19 -11.28 -11.76
N PRO A 71 -0.79 -10.43 -11.41
CA PRO A 71 -1.93 -10.18 -12.27
C PRO A 71 -1.54 -9.49 -13.57
N ASN A 72 -2.33 -9.75 -14.62
CA ASN A 72 -2.29 -8.94 -15.83
C ASN A 72 -3.27 -7.77 -15.64
N THR A 73 -2.73 -6.60 -15.30
CA THR A 73 -3.53 -5.43 -14.93
C THR A 73 -2.88 -4.16 -15.48
N THR A 74 -3.61 -3.04 -15.41
CA THR A 74 -3.05 -1.73 -15.78
C THR A 74 -1.98 -1.30 -14.77
N THR A 75 -1.01 -0.51 -15.23
CA THR A 75 0.06 0.02 -14.38
C THR A 75 -0.49 1.03 -13.35
N SER A 76 0.01 0.96 -12.11
CA SER A 76 -0.35 1.91 -11.05
C SER A 76 0.40 3.26 -11.19
N ARG A 77 0.05 4.28 -10.38
CA ARG A 77 0.66 5.62 -10.49
C ARG A 77 2.17 5.64 -10.25
N PHE A 78 2.66 4.80 -9.33
CA PHE A 78 4.07 4.79 -8.92
C PHE A 78 4.93 3.81 -9.72
N ASP A 79 4.30 3.00 -10.56
CA ASP A 79 4.95 2.05 -11.44
C ASP A 79 5.31 2.69 -12.80
N THR A 80 6.24 2.05 -13.52
CA THR A 80 6.67 2.50 -14.85
C THR A 80 6.30 1.43 -15.84
N LEU A 81 5.46 1.78 -16.83
CA LEU A 81 4.96 0.85 -17.84
C LEU A 81 6.13 0.15 -18.56
N GLY A 82 6.08 -1.17 -18.63
CA GLY A 82 7.11 -2.01 -19.27
C GLY A 82 8.36 -2.24 -18.42
N VAL A 83 8.51 -1.57 -17.27
CA VAL A 83 9.62 -1.75 -16.32
C VAL A 83 9.14 -2.43 -15.05
N HIS A 84 7.95 -2.05 -14.56
CA HIS A 84 7.36 -2.55 -13.34
C HIS A 84 6.03 -3.26 -13.61
N ARG A 85 5.71 -4.26 -12.79
CA ARG A 85 4.43 -4.95 -12.77
C ARG A 85 3.85 -5.01 -11.36
N SER A 86 2.54 -5.20 -11.27
CA SER A 86 1.86 -5.38 -9.99
C SER A 86 1.99 -6.83 -9.49
N LEU A 87 1.84 -6.98 -8.17
CA LEU A 87 1.72 -8.25 -7.48
C LEU A 87 0.41 -8.27 -6.69
N GLU A 88 -0.09 -9.46 -6.41
CA GLU A 88 -1.15 -9.74 -5.44
C GLU A 88 -0.59 -10.69 -4.38
N VAL A 89 -0.90 -10.39 -3.11
CA VAL A 89 -0.62 -11.29 -1.98
C VAL A 89 -1.91 -12.03 -1.65
N THR A 90 -1.96 -13.33 -1.95
CA THR A 90 -3.14 -14.15 -1.64
C THR A 90 -3.01 -14.75 -0.25
N ILE A 91 -4.05 -14.59 0.57
CA ILE A 91 -4.18 -15.25 1.87
C ILE A 91 -5.26 -16.34 1.82
N ASN A 92 -5.04 -17.42 2.55
CA ASN A 92 -5.98 -18.54 2.69
C ASN A 92 -5.83 -19.21 4.07
N ASP A 93 -6.46 -20.37 4.26
CA ASP A 93 -6.40 -21.10 5.53
C ASP A 93 -5.02 -21.64 5.93
N HIS A 94 -4.07 -21.68 4.98
CA HIS A 94 -2.68 -22.02 5.24
C HIS A 94 -1.81 -20.83 5.63
N SER A 95 -2.33 -19.59 5.55
CA SER A 95 -1.59 -18.36 5.92
C SER A 95 -1.48 -18.16 7.43
N LEU A 96 -1.15 -19.22 8.17
CA LEU A 96 -0.99 -19.22 9.63
C LEU A 96 0.47 -18.91 10.00
N PHE A 97 0.69 -17.77 10.65
CA PHE A 97 2.02 -17.36 11.09
C PHE A 97 2.41 -18.02 12.41
N ARG A 98 3.68 -18.45 12.51
CA ARG A 98 4.26 -18.96 13.75
C ARG A 98 5.18 -17.91 14.35
N SER A 99 4.84 -17.46 15.55
CA SER A 99 5.71 -16.60 16.36
C SER A 99 6.41 -17.43 17.43
N GLY A 100 7.72 -17.63 17.26
CA GLY A 100 8.49 -18.56 18.09
C GLY A 100 7.93 -19.98 18.00
N GLN A 101 7.46 -20.53 19.12
CA GLN A 101 6.84 -21.87 19.16
C GLN A 101 5.33 -21.87 18.93
N ARG A 102 4.68 -20.69 18.91
CA ARG A 102 3.22 -20.57 18.90
C ARG A 102 2.68 -20.31 17.50
N LEU A 103 1.85 -21.22 17.01
CA LEU A 103 1.04 -20.99 15.81
C LEU A 103 -0.13 -20.06 16.15
N GLN A 104 -0.37 -19.07 15.28
CA GLN A 104 -1.43 -18.07 15.47
C GLN A 104 -2.63 -18.41 14.60
N TYR A 105 -3.71 -18.87 15.23
CA TYR A 105 -4.95 -19.24 14.53
C TYR A 105 -5.93 -18.08 14.36
N GLY A 106 -5.78 -17.02 15.17
CA GLY A 106 -6.71 -15.89 15.22
C GLY A 106 -6.63 -14.93 14.04
N PHE A 107 -5.62 -15.04 13.18
CA PHE A 107 -5.49 -14.21 11.98
C PHE A 107 -4.73 -14.95 10.87
N ARG A 108 -4.82 -14.43 9.65
CA ARG A 108 -4.03 -14.85 8.49
C ARG A 108 -3.00 -13.78 8.18
N ARG A 109 -1.76 -14.17 7.89
CA ARG A 109 -0.66 -13.23 7.66
C ARG A 109 0.21 -13.64 6.48
N ALA A 110 0.37 -12.71 5.56
CA ALA A 110 1.36 -12.70 4.50
C ALA A 110 1.73 -11.22 4.26
N GLY A 111 2.92 -10.81 4.68
CA GLY A 111 3.39 -9.43 4.58
C GLY A 111 4.79 -9.38 3.98
N LEU A 112 4.96 -8.55 2.96
CA LEU A 112 6.24 -8.37 2.29
C LEU A 112 7.04 -7.30 3.02
N LEU A 113 8.19 -7.68 3.57
CA LEU A 113 9.18 -6.74 4.14
C LEU A 113 10.21 -6.40 3.07
N LEU A 114 10.61 -5.14 2.95
CA LEU A 114 11.68 -4.73 2.03
C LEU A 114 12.98 -5.47 2.38
N LYS A 115 13.72 -5.91 1.37
CA LYS A 115 14.87 -6.83 1.56
C LYS A 115 15.91 -6.30 2.54
N ASP A 116 16.20 -5.00 2.47
CA ASP A 116 17.30 -4.35 3.19
C ASP A 116 16.82 -3.56 4.42
N ASP A 117 15.55 -3.72 4.80
CA ASP A 117 14.96 -3.15 6.02
C ASP A 117 15.58 -3.77 7.28
N LYS A 118 15.91 -2.93 8.26
CA LYS A 118 16.54 -3.35 9.52
C LYS A 118 15.72 -2.86 10.70
N ASN A 119 15.23 -3.82 11.50
CA ASN A 119 14.37 -3.54 12.64
C ASN A 119 14.95 -2.61 13.72
N ALA A 120 16.28 -2.51 13.89
CA ALA A 120 16.84 -1.68 14.93
C ALA A 120 16.50 -0.20 14.66
N ALA A 121 15.99 0.53 15.66
CA ALA A 121 15.53 1.90 15.48
C ALA A 121 16.62 2.79 14.84
N GLY A 122 16.29 3.42 13.71
CA GLY A 122 17.22 4.30 13.00
C GLY A 122 18.35 3.58 12.26
N ALA A 123 18.27 2.25 12.12
CA ALA A 123 19.31 1.45 11.46
C ALA A 123 19.30 1.56 9.93
N ASP A 124 18.24 2.13 9.35
CA ASP A 124 18.15 2.44 7.93
C ASP A 124 17.53 3.83 7.66
N ALA A 125 17.53 4.20 6.39
CA ALA A 125 17.10 5.52 5.94
C ALA A 125 15.58 5.75 6.04
N ALA A 126 14.77 4.69 6.22
CA ALA A 126 13.32 4.84 6.36
C ALA A 126 12.91 5.34 7.75
N ASP A 127 13.83 5.31 8.72
CA ASP A 127 13.64 5.76 10.10
C ASP A 127 14.27 7.13 10.41
N GLN A 128 14.71 7.88 9.38
CA GLN A 128 15.50 9.10 9.57
C GLN A 128 14.94 10.30 8.80
N GLY A 129 14.85 11.45 9.48
CA GLY A 129 14.43 12.70 8.86
C GLY A 129 12.94 12.70 8.48
N VAL A 130 12.62 13.13 7.27
CA VAL A 130 11.25 13.14 6.73
C VAL A 130 11.15 12.12 5.61
N VAL A 131 10.35 11.07 5.80
CA VAL A 131 10.25 9.93 4.89
C VAL A 131 8.83 9.78 4.40
N THR A 132 8.65 9.50 3.12
CA THR A 132 7.32 9.26 2.52
C THR A 132 7.23 7.84 1.98
N PHE A 133 6.26 7.08 2.48
CA PHE A 133 5.94 5.74 2.04
C PHE A 133 4.86 5.82 0.96
N HIS A 134 5.11 5.24 -0.22
CA HIS A 134 4.20 5.26 -1.36
C HIS A 134 3.73 3.85 -1.69
N TRP A 135 2.43 3.69 -1.95
CA TRP A 135 1.89 2.44 -2.45
C TRP A 135 0.60 2.65 -3.26
N SER A 136 0.26 1.65 -4.06
CA SER A 136 -0.98 1.62 -4.82
C SER A 136 -1.71 0.31 -4.51
N VAL A 137 -3.03 0.38 -4.33
CA VAL A 137 -3.88 -0.81 -4.18
C VAL A 137 -5.00 -0.80 -5.21
N ARG A 138 -5.38 -2.00 -5.66
CA ARG A 138 -6.55 -2.27 -6.50
C ARG A 138 -7.16 -3.57 -6.01
N GLN A 139 -8.48 -3.62 -5.93
CA GLN A 139 -9.19 -4.87 -5.62
C GLN A 139 -9.22 -5.78 -6.86
N ASP A 140 -8.98 -7.08 -6.68
CA ASP A 140 -9.30 -8.09 -7.69
C ASP A 140 -10.82 -8.34 -7.65
N VAL A 141 -11.51 -8.01 -8.76
CA VAL A 141 -12.96 -8.21 -8.86
C VAL A 141 -13.38 -9.68 -8.88
N SER A 142 -12.47 -10.59 -9.27
CA SER A 142 -12.72 -12.03 -9.27
C SER A 142 -12.50 -12.66 -7.89
N LYS A 143 -11.72 -11.99 -7.03
CA LYS A 143 -11.39 -12.42 -5.66
C LYS A 143 -11.38 -11.21 -4.71
N PRO A 144 -12.53 -10.55 -4.51
CA PRO A 144 -12.58 -9.36 -3.66
C PRO A 144 -12.26 -9.71 -2.21
N MET A 145 -11.72 -8.75 -1.47
CA MET A 145 -11.49 -8.92 -0.04
C MET A 145 -12.82 -9.12 0.71
N ASN A 146 -12.83 -10.00 1.71
CA ASN A 146 -14.00 -10.22 2.56
C ASN A 146 -14.03 -9.17 3.68
N LEU A 147 -14.56 -7.99 3.39
CA LEU A 147 -14.59 -6.82 4.27
C LEU A 147 -15.44 -6.97 5.56
N SER A 148 -15.95 -8.17 5.85
CA SER A 148 -16.43 -8.52 7.20
C SER A 148 -15.31 -8.79 8.19
N HIS A 149 -14.06 -8.89 7.72
CA HIS A 149 -12.86 -9.01 8.54
C HIS A 149 -12.10 -7.70 8.58
N GLU A 150 -11.26 -7.54 9.60
CA GLU A 150 -10.26 -6.48 9.65
C GLU A 150 -9.02 -6.85 8.83
N TYR A 151 -8.52 -5.88 8.07
CA TYR A 151 -7.30 -6.00 7.28
C TYR A 151 -6.32 -4.88 7.58
N MET A 152 -5.17 -5.24 8.14
CA MET A 152 -3.99 -4.38 8.23
C MET A 152 -3.12 -4.61 6.98
N ASN A 153 -3.33 -3.83 5.92
CA ASN A 153 -2.75 -4.12 4.60
C ASN A 153 -1.33 -3.56 4.43
N VAL A 154 -1.06 -2.38 5.01
CA VAL A 154 0.26 -1.76 5.04
C VAL A 154 0.44 -1.19 6.44
N TRP A 155 1.51 -1.52 7.11
CA TRP A 155 1.82 -0.96 8.43
C TRP A 155 3.33 -0.74 8.53
N HIS A 156 3.71 0.27 9.30
CA HIS A 156 5.09 0.49 9.69
C HIS A 156 5.19 0.21 11.18
N GLU A 157 5.83 -0.89 11.56
CA GLU A 157 5.97 -1.29 12.96
C GLU A 157 6.98 -0.38 13.68
N LYS A 158 6.82 -0.20 14.98
CA LYS A 158 7.86 0.39 15.83
C LYS A 158 8.95 -0.65 16.06
N ALA A 159 10.21 -0.22 16.08
CA ALA A 159 11.37 -1.09 16.29
C ALA A 159 11.30 -1.97 17.56
N ASP A 160 10.56 -1.54 18.58
CA ASP A 160 10.35 -2.24 19.85
C ASP A 160 9.13 -3.19 19.86
N TYR A 161 8.45 -3.33 18.72
CA TYR A 161 7.24 -4.14 18.54
C TYR A 161 6.05 -3.72 19.44
N SER A 162 6.07 -2.50 19.98
CA SER A 162 5.00 -1.99 20.87
C SER A 162 3.75 -1.51 20.14
N GLY A 163 3.81 -1.42 18.80
CA GLY A 163 2.71 -0.97 17.95
C GLY A 163 3.23 -0.46 16.60
N ASN A 164 2.41 0.29 15.89
CA ASN A 164 2.75 0.84 14.58
C ASN A 164 2.98 2.36 14.64
N GLN A 165 3.78 2.90 13.72
CA GLN A 165 3.88 4.33 13.42
C GLN A 165 2.65 4.79 12.63
N PHE A 166 2.23 3.97 11.66
CA PHE A 166 0.95 4.10 10.98
C PHE A 166 0.43 2.74 10.53
N THR A 167 -0.88 2.66 10.31
CA THR A 167 -1.54 1.48 9.76
C THR A 167 -2.53 1.89 8.67
N PHE A 168 -2.48 1.25 7.51
CA PHE A 168 -3.47 1.32 6.46
C PHE A 168 -4.44 0.15 6.60
N VAL A 169 -5.69 0.48 6.95
CA VAL A 169 -6.71 -0.48 7.36
C VAL A 169 -7.87 -0.51 6.37
N GLY A 170 -8.48 -1.68 6.18
CA GLY A 170 -9.78 -1.82 5.50
C GLY A 170 -10.64 -2.91 6.11
N GLY A 171 -11.92 -2.94 5.75
CA GLY A 171 -12.90 -3.84 6.35
C GLY A 171 -13.38 -3.35 7.71
N VAL A 172 -13.87 -4.28 8.53
CA VAL A 172 -14.23 -4.03 9.94
C VAL A 172 -12.99 -3.57 10.71
N VAL A 173 -13.15 -2.74 11.74
CA VAL A 173 -12.08 -2.47 12.72
C VAL A 173 -12.53 -3.04 14.06
N LEU A 174 -11.73 -3.95 14.62
CA LEU A 174 -12.04 -4.64 15.87
C LEU A 174 -11.90 -3.71 17.08
N PRO A 175 -12.57 -4.02 18.22
CA PRO A 175 -12.50 -3.21 19.44
C PRO A 175 -11.10 -2.89 19.96
N VAL A 176 -10.12 -3.74 19.67
CA VAL A 176 -8.74 -3.57 20.10
C VAL A 176 -8.04 -2.44 19.34
N ASP A 177 -8.45 -2.18 18.10
CA ASP A 177 -7.85 -1.18 17.21
C ASP A 177 -8.74 0.07 17.04
N ALA A 178 -10.03 -0.04 17.36
CA ALA A 178 -10.94 1.09 17.58
C ALA A 178 -12.07 0.70 18.53
N ALA A 179 -12.26 1.44 19.63
CA ALA A 179 -13.33 1.22 20.59
C ALA A 179 -14.36 2.38 20.53
N PRO A 180 -15.65 2.12 20.19
CA PRO A 180 -16.24 0.83 19.83
C PRO A 180 -15.77 0.33 18.45
N ALA A 181 -16.03 -0.96 18.17
CA ALA A 181 -15.77 -1.55 16.85
C ALA A 181 -16.43 -0.74 15.73
N ILE A 182 -15.81 -0.75 14.55
CA ILE A 182 -16.33 -0.07 13.37
C ILE A 182 -16.75 -1.13 12.35
N ASP A 183 -18.05 -1.36 12.20
CA ASP A 183 -18.60 -2.39 11.29
C ASP A 183 -19.72 -1.91 10.35
N ALA A 184 -20.12 -0.64 10.47
CA ALA A 184 -21.19 -0.06 9.66
C ALA A 184 -20.85 -0.20 8.16
N PRO A 185 -21.84 -0.45 7.27
CA PRO A 185 -21.57 -0.75 5.86
C PRO A 185 -20.67 0.26 5.15
N GLU A 186 -20.96 1.55 5.26
CA GLU A 186 -20.16 2.64 4.70
C GLU A 186 -18.75 2.69 5.30
N GLU A 187 -18.60 2.25 6.54
CA GLU A 187 -17.33 2.21 7.23
C GLU A 187 -16.50 1.00 6.80
N LYS A 188 -17.02 -0.23 6.85
CA LYS A 188 -16.22 -1.39 6.44
C LYS A 188 -15.81 -1.38 4.96
N ASN A 189 -16.53 -0.63 4.12
CA ASN A 189 -16.21 -0.40 2.71
C ASN A 189 -15.30 0.84 2.48
N ALA A 190 -14.49 1.22 3.47
CA ALA A 190 -13.54 2.32 3.36
C ALA A 190 -12.11 1.88 3.71
N TRP A 191 -11.15 2.48 3.00
CA TRP A 191 -9.76 2.50 3.44
C TRP A 191 -9.55 3.58 4.49
N ARG A 192 -8.71 3.30 5.49
CA ARG A 192 -8.35 4.21 6.57
C ARG A 192 -6.85 4.26 6.79
N ILE A 193 -6.37 5.36 7.33
CA ILE A 193 -5.01 5.48 7.86
C ILE A 193 -5.09 5.85 9.35
N GLN A 194 -4.46 5.06 10.19
CA GLN A 194 -4.27 5.32 11.61
C GLN A 194 -2.85 5.84 11.88
N ASN A 195 -2.72 6.73 12.86
CA ASN A 195 -1.42 7.14 13.40
C ASN A 195 -0.93 6.21 14.53
N ALA A 196 0.20 6.55 15.14
CA ALA A 196 0.83 5.77 16.20
C ALA A 196 0.02 5.66 17.52
N LYS A 197 -1.10 6.39 17.63
CA LYS A 197 -2.07 6.35 18.73
C LYS A 197 -3.39 5.67 18.33
N ASN A 198 -3.43 5.01 17.17
CA ASN A 198 -4.62 4.41 16.56
C ASN A 198 -5.73 5.41 16.18
N GLU A 199 -5.41 6.71 16.10
CA GLU A 199 -6.37 7.74 15.67
C GLU A 199 -6.48 7.74 14.14
N PHE A 200 -7.70 7.75 13.60
CA PHE A 200 -7.92 7.81 12.16
C PHE A 200 -7.65 9.22 11.63
N LEU A 201 -6.64 9.34 10.76
CA LEU A 201 -6.26 10.61 10.12
C LEU A 201 -6.90 10.80 8.74
N PHE A 202 -7.23 9.71 8.08
CA PHE A 202 -7.73 9.72 6.71
C PHE A 202 -8.71 8.57 6.47
N ARG A 203 -9.69 8.82 5.59
CA ARG A 203 -10.68 7.84 5.15
C ARG A 203 -11.08 8.11 3.71
N THR A 204 -11.20 7.05 2.91
CA THR A 204 -11.80 7.11 1.57
C THR A 204 -12.59 5.84 1.28
N PRO A 205 -13.68 5.89 0.50
CA PRO A 205 -14.32 4.67 0.01
C PRO A 205 -13.33 3.78 -0.76
N ILE A 206 -13.50 2.46 -0.62
CA ILE A 206 -12.82 1.46 -1.46
C ILE A 206 -13.43 1.55 -2.86
N ARG A 207 -12.58 1.64 -3.88
CA ARG A 207 -13.00 1.61 -5.28
C ARG A 207 -12.77 0.23 -5.86
N ASN A 208 -13.83 -0.32 -6.45
CA ASN A 208 -13.75 -1.58 -7.18
C ASN A 208 -13.01 -1.33 -8.50
N ASP A 209 -12.11 -2.26 -8.84
CA ASP A 209 -11.42 -2.32 -10.13
C ASP A 209 -10.62 -1.08 -10.56
N ALA A 210 -10.25 -0.22 -9.62
CA ALA A 210 -9.48 0.98 -9.87
C ALA A 210 -8.28 1.07 -8.93
N TRP A 211 -7.17 1.61 -9.44
CA TRP A 211 -6.01 1.93 -8.61
C TRP A 211 -6.33 3.11 -7.67
N GLN A 212 -6.11 2.89 -6.39
CA GLN A 212 -6.05 3.93 -5.36
C GLN A 212 -4.61 4.05 -4.89
N ASN A 213 -4.07 5.27 -4.96
CA ASN A 213 -2.67 5.53 -4.71
C ASN A 213 -2.57 6.34 -3.42
N PHE A 214 -1.70 5.90 -2.52
CA PHE A 214 -1.58 6.43 -1.17
C PHE A 214 -0.14 6.84 -0.91
N ALA A 215 0.00 7.80 0.00
CA ALA A 215 1.28 8.13 0.60
C ALA A 215 1.08 8.51 2.06
N VAL A 216 2.02 8.09 2.92
CA VAL A 216 2.12 8.54 4.31
C VAL A 216 3.51 9.13 4.51
N GLN A 217 3.56 10.33 5.08
CA GLN A 217 4.81 10.97 5.47
C GLN A 217 4.99 10.82 6.98
N LEU A 218 6.16 10.32 7.39
CA LEU A 218 6.62 10.32 8.76
C LEU A 218 7.71 11.37 8.91
N ASP A 219 7.58 12.23 9.93
CA ASP A 219 8.59 13.21 10.31
C ASP A 219 9.24 12.77 11.62
N TYR A 220 10.40 12.13 11.52
CA TYR A 220 11.18 11.69 12.68
C TYR A 220 11.94 12.86 13.35
N THR A 221 11.95 14.04 12.71
CA THR A 221 12.57 15.26 13.23
C THR A 221 11.61 15.99 14.18
N ASN A 222 10.32 16.06 13.82
CA ASN A 222 9.26 16.72 14.57
C ASN A 222 8.23 15.69 15.07
N LYS A 223 8.56 14.99 16.16
CA LYS A 223 7.74 13.92 16.75
C LYS A 223 6.38 14.38 17.29
#